data_AF-A0A1H8SHW8-F1
#
_entry.id   AF-A0A1H8SHW8-F1
#
_cell.length_a   1.000
_cell.length_b   1.000
_cell.length_c   1.000
_cell.angle_alpha   90.00
_cell.angle_beta   90.00
_cell.angle_gamma   90.00
#
_symmetry.space_group_name_H-M   'P 1'
#
loop_
_entity.id
_entity.type
_entity.pdbx_description
1 polymer ?
#
loop_
_entity_poly.entity_id
_entity_poly.type
_entity_poly.pdbx_seq_one_letter_code
_entity_poly.pdbx_strand_id
1 'polypeptide(L)'
;MSEPPGEVIVLPPLPLATGQVLPGGEGAADAARRITEVALVVRTEDGAEHRVVLVEQHGAWWAPAQPRWTTSPDRSTDRATPAGNHPHPEG
;
A
#
# COMPACT_ATOMS: atom_id res chain seq x y z
N MET A 1 33.87 -15.50 -8.48
CA MET A 1 32.51 -15.65 -9.05
C MET A 1 31.78 -14.36 -8.75
N SER A 2 31.42 -13.59 -9.78
CA SER A 2 30.60 -12.39 -9.59
C SER A 2 29.19 -12.83 -9.27
N GLU A 3 28.69 -12.42 -8.10
CA GLU A 3 27.29 -12.57 -7.73
C GLU A 3 26.44 -12.00 -8.88
N PRO A 4 25.42 -12.72 -9.38
CA PRO A 4 24.58 -12.16 -10.44
C PRO A 4 24.04 -10.83 -9.91
N PRO A 5 24.10 -9.75 -10.73
CA PRO A 5 23.57 -8.46 -10.29
C PRO A 5 22.15 -8.70 -9.81
N GLY A 6 21.91 -8.44 -8.53
CA GLY A 6 20.66 -8.80 -7.86
C GLY A 6 19.47 -8.44 -8.74
N GLU A 7 18.57 -9.39 -8.94
CA GLU A 7 17.49 -9.29 -9.92
C GLU A 7 16.65 -8.04 -9.62
N VAL A 8 16.73 -7.04 -10.50
CA VAL A 8 16.08 -5.76 -10.29
C VAL A 8 14.62 -5.88 -10.70
N ILE A 9 13.71 -5.68 -9.75
CA ILE A 9 12.29 -5.52 -10.03
C ILE A 9 12.10 -4.20 -10.80
N VAL A 10 11.87 -4.28 -12.11
CA VAL A 10 11.55 -3.13 -12.94
C VAL A 10 10.04 -3.06 -13.10
N LEU A 11 9.42 -2.04 -12.51
CA LEU A 11 8.03 -1.73 -12.75
C LEU A 11 7.93 -0.75 -13.92
N PRO A 12 6.93 -0.85 -14.79
CA PRO A 12 6.61 0.25 -15.70
C PRO A 12 6.40 1.51 -14.85
N PRO A 13 6.70 2.72 -15.38
CA PRO A 13 6.33 3.95 -14.69
C PRO A 13 4.87 3.83 -14.29
N LEU A 14 4.59 3.77 -12.99
CA LEU A 14 3.22 3.74 -12.49
C LEU A 14 2.75 5.19 -12.60
N PRO A 15 1.87 5.54 -13.56
CA PRO A 15 1.31 6.87 -13.58
C PRO A 15 0.33 6.92 -12.42
N LEU A 16 0.85 7.18 -11.22
CA LEU A 16 0.08 7.71 -10.10
C LEU A 16 -0.22 9.16 -10.48
N ALA A 17 -1.01 9.31 -11.55
CA ALA A 17 -1.05 10.48 -12.39
C ALA A 17 -1.41 11.68 -11.53
N THR A 18 -0.38 12.45 -11.12
CA THR A 18 -0.47 13.77 -10.48
C THR A 18 -1.45 13.91 -9.31
N GLY A 19 -1.96 12.79 -8.81
CA GLY A 19 -3.13 12.74 -7.96
C GLY A 19 -2.73 13.05 -6.55
N GLN A 20 -3.00 14.27 -6.10
CA GLN A 20 -2.89 14.65 -4.69
C GLN A 20 -4.08 14.13 -3.87
N VAL A 21 -5.11 13.58 -4.53
CA VAL A 21 -6.35 13.14 -3.91
C VAL A 21 -6.86 11.82 -4.48
N LEU A 22 -7.43 10.97 -3.64
CA LEU A 22 -8.25 9.82 -4.01
C LEU A 22 -9.73 10.24 -4.02
N PRO A 23 -10.53 9.77 -5.00
CA PRO A 23 -11.98 9.97 -4.96
C PRO A 23 -12.58 9.35 -3.69
N GLY A 24 -13.62 9.98 -3.15
CA GLY A 24 -14.41 9.40 -2.07
C GLY A 24 -15.07 8.10 -2.52
N GLY A 25 -15.25 7.13 -1.61
CA GLY A 25 -16.02 5.92 -1.90
C GLY A 25 -17.53 6.20 -1.93
N GLU A 26 -18.30 5.34 -2.60
CA GLU A 26 -19.76 5.46 -2.65
C GLU A 26 -20.38 5.51 -1.24
N GLY A 27 -21.28 6.48 -1.01
CA GLY A 27 -22.04 6.61 0.23
C GLY A 27 -21.38 7.49 1.32
N ALA A 28 -20.14 7.91 1.16
CA ALA A 28 -19.61 9.05 1.89
C ALA A 28 -19.88 10.30 1.06
N ALA A 29 -20.43 11.37 1.65
CA ALA A 29 -20.57 12.66 0.98
C ALA A 29 -19.19 13.22 0.59
N ASP A 30 -18.74 12.84 -0.61
CA ASP A 30 -17.86 13.52 -1.57
C ASP A 30 -16.65 14.34 -1.09
N ALA A 31 -16.02 13.97 0.02
CA ALA A 31 -14.72 14.52 0.38
C ALA A 31 -13.60 13.70 -0.28
N ALA A 32 -13.03 14.24 -1.37
CA ALA A 32 -11.77 13.76 -1.92
C ALA A 32 -10.72 13.65 -0.79
N ARG A 33 -10.02 12.52 -0.71
CA ARG A 33 -9.05 12.25 0.37
C ARG A 33 -7.67 12.59 -0.09
N ARG A 34 -6.99 13.50 0.62
CA ARG A 34 -5.60 13.84 0.30
C ARG A 34 -4.68 12.63 0.48
N ILE A 35 -3.85 12.36 -0.52
CA ILE A 35 -2.79 11.36 -0.45
C ILE A 35 -1.67 11.93 0.41
N THR A 36 -1.30 11.21 1.47
CA THR A 36 -0.20 11.58 2.37
C THR A 36 1.04 10.72 2.14
N GLU A 37 0.89 9.54 1.55
CA GLU A 37 1.97 8.59 1.30
C GLU A 37 1.59 7.62 0.18
N VAL A 38 2.56 7.26 -0.66
CA VAL A 38 2.44 6.13 -1.60
C VAL A 38 3.62 5.19 -1.40
N ALA A 39 3.39 3.88 -1.44
CA ALA A 39 4.43 2.89 -1.24
C ALA A 39 4.26 1.69 -2.19
N LEU A 40 5.39 1.11 -2.60
CA LEU A 40 5.45 -0.22 -3.20
C LEU A 40 5.54 -1.26 -2.09
N VAL A 41 4.67 -2.27 -2.14
CA VAL A 41 4.70 -3.42 -1.23
C VAL A 41 4.95 -4.68 -2.05
N VAL A 42 5.98 -5.43 -1.68
CA VAL A 42 6.33 -6.73 -2.25
C VAL A 42 6.08 -7.78 -1.19
N ARG A 43 5.31 -8.81 -1.54
CA ARG A 43 5.10 -9.99 -0.70
C ARG A 43 5.92 -11.15 -1.22
N THR A 44 6.64 -11.81 -0.33
CA THR A 44 7.42 -13.00 -0.64
C THR A 44 6.65 -14.27 -0.29
N GLU A 45 7.11 -15.42 -0.77
CA GLU A 45 6.43 -16.71 -0.61
C GLU A 45 6.28 -17.14 0.86
N ASP A 46 7.19 -16.69 1.73
CA ASP A 46 7.14 -16.87 3.19
C ASP A 46 6.13 -15.94 3.89
N GLY A 47 5.44 -15.09 3.13
CA GLY A 47 4.45 -14.14 3.63
C GLY A 47 5.04 -12.83 4.15
N ALA A 48 6.35 -12.59 4.03
CA ALA A 48 6.94 -11.32 4.45
C ALA A 48 6.51 -10.16 3.54
N GLU A 49 6.24 -8.99 4.14
CA GLU A 49 5.96 -7.76 3.40
C GLU A 49 7.16 -6.83 3.43
N HIS A 50 7.70 -6.52 2.25
CA HIS A 50 8.73 -5.52 2.05
C HIS A 50 8.12 -4.25 1.47
N ARG A 51 8.35 -3.12 2.15
CA ARG A 51 7.78 -1.82 1.77
C ARG A 51 8.86 -0.83 1.38
N VAL A 52 8.65 -0.11 0.29
CA VAL A 52 9.42 1.09 -0.10
C VAL A 52 8.46 2.26 -0.28
N VAL A 53 8.65 3.30 0.52
CA VAL A 53 7.90 4.55 0.39
C VAL A 53 8.44 5.34 -0.80
N LEU A 54 7.53 5.80 -1.66
CA LEU A 54 7.84 6.63 -2.82
C LEU A 54 7.99 8.08 -2.41
N VAL A 55 8.78 8.83 -3.17
CA VAL A 55 9.03 10.25 -2.98
C VAL A 55 8.25 11.07 -4.01
N GLU A 56 7.58 12.13 -3.56
CA GLU A 56 6.93 13.06 -4.47
C GLU A 56 7.97 13.99 -5.10
N GLN A 57 8.12 13.94 -6.43
CA GLN A 57 9.00 14.81 -7.20
C GLN A 57 8.38 15.13 -8.56
N HIS A 58 8.52 16.38 -9.01
CA HIS A 58 7.99 16.84 -10.31
C HIS A 58 6.49 16.56 -10.51
N GLY A 59 5.69 16.59 -9.43
CA GLY A 59 4.25 16.33 -9.48
C GLY A 59 3.86 14.85 -9.65
N ALA A 60 4.79 13.92 -9.43
CA ALA A 60 4.55 12.49 -9.46
C ALA A 60 5.29 11.78 -8.32
N TRP A 61 4.97 10.50 -8.09
CA TRP A 61 5.61 9.67 -7.08
C TRP A 61 6.65 8.75 -7.71
N TRP A 62 7.87 8.80 -7.18
CA TRP A 62 9.04 8.11 -7.73
C TRP A 62 9.66 7.18 -6.70
N ALA A 63 10.36 6.15 -7.18
CA ALA A 63 11.24 5.39 -6.30
C ALA A 63 12.33 6.32 -5.74
N PRO A 64 12.67 6.24 -4.45
CA PRO A 64 13.79 6.99 -3.91
C PRO A 64 15.10 6.51 -4.56
N ALA A 65 16.07 7.41 -4.72
CA ALA A 65 17.38 7.09 -5.29
C ALA A 65 18.13 5.97 -4.53
N GLN A 66 17.82 5.79 -3.25
CA GLN A 66 18.28 4.69 -2.41
C GLN A 66 17.07 4.09 -1.67
N PRO A 67 16.45 3.03 -2.22
CA PRO A 67 15.30 2.39 -1.57
C PRO A 67 15.70 1.76 -0.25
N ARG A 68 15.04 2.21 0.81
CA ARG A 68 15.09 1.57 2.13
C ARG A 68 13.88 0.67 2.26
N TRP A 69 14.09 -0.62 2.07
CA TRP A 69 13.07 -1.63 2.31
C TRP A 69 12.86 -1.77 3.81
N THR A 70 11.64 -1.54 4.27
CA THR A 70 11.23 -1.87 5.63
C THR A 70 10.37 -3.11 5.60
N THR A 71 10.65 -4.05 6.51
CA THR A 71 9.76 -5.18 6.74
C THR A 71 8.64 -4.69 7.64
N SER A 72 7.41 -4.62 7.13
CA SER A 72 6.25 -4.36 7.98
C SER A 72 5.71 -5.71 8.47
N PRO A 73 5.30 -5.85 9.74
CA PRO A 73 4.46 -6.98 10.11
C PRO A 73 3.16 -6.90 9.31
N ASP A 74 2.71 -8.05 8.81
CA ASP A 74 1.50 -8.22 8.02
C ASP A 74 0.30 -7.51 8.68
N ARG A 75 -0.22 -6.46 8.04
CA ARG A 75 -1.45 -5.77 8.49
C ARG A 75 -2.73 -6.45 7.97
N SER A 76 -2.64 -7.62 7.32
CA SER A 76 -3.80 -8.29 6.73
C SER A 76 -4.83 -8.79 7.76
N THR A 77 -4.56 -8.72 9.07
CA THR A 77 -5.50 -9.13 10.12
C THR A 77 -6.46 -8.03 10.61
N ASP A 78 -6.36 -6.79 10.13
CA ASP A 78 -7.30 -5.70 10.52
C ASP A 78 -8.58 -5.65 9.67
N ARG A 79 -8.84 -6.65 8.82
CA ARG A 79 -10.20 -6.84 8.29
C ARG A 79 -11.04 -7.45 9.42
N ALA A 80 -11.56 -6.57 10.28
CA ALA A 80 -12.54 -6.89 11.30
C ALA A 80 -13.64 -7.80 10.70
N THR A 81 -13.75 -9.01 11.23
CA THR A 81 -14.93 -9.85 11.09
C THR A 81 -16.12 -8.99 11.53
N PRO A 82 -17.16 -8.75 10.70
CA PRO A 82 -18.35 -8.10 11.18
C PRO A 82 -18.90 -8.96 12.34
N ALA A 83 -19.05 -8.34 13.50
CA ALA A 83 -19.53 -8.98 14.72
C ALA A 83 -20.78 -9.81 14.39
N GLY A 84 -20.75 -11.09 14.77
CA GLY A 84 -21.88 -11.99 14.62
C GLY A 84 -23.12 -11.38 15.24
N ASN A 85 -24.15 -11.26 14.42
CA ASN A 85 -25.49 -10.84 14.81
C ASN A 85 -26.01 -11.86 15.85
N HIS A 86 -26.16 -11.46 17.11
CA HIS A 86 -26.73 -12.29 18.17
C HIS A 86 -28.16 -11.80 18.45
N PRO A 87 -29.22 -12.55 18.12
CA PRO A 87 -30.54 -12.25 18.65
C PRO A 87 -30.81 -12.95 19.99
N HIS A 88 -31.15 -12.10 20.98
CA HIS A 88 -31.88 -12.22 22.25
C HIS A 88 -32.28 -13.60 22.84
N PRO A 89 -32.17 -13.80 24.18
CA PRO A 89 -32.86 -14.89 24.88
C PRO A 89 -34.36 -14.61 25.02
N GLU A 90 -35.19 -15.59 24.69
CA GLU A 90 -36.61 -15.63 25.02
C GLU A 90 -36.79 -16.02 26.50
N GLY A 91 -37.75 -15.37 27.16
CA GLY A 91 -38.20 -15.69 28.52
C GLY A 91 -39.23 -16.82 28.56
#